data_AF-S2J528-F1
#
_entry.id   AF-S2J528-F1
#
_cell.length_a   1.000
_cell.length_b   1.000
_cell.length_c   1.000
_cell.angle_alpha   90.00
_cell.angle_beta   90.00
_cell.angle_gamma   90.00
#
_symmetry.space_group_name_H-M   'P 1'
#
loop_
_entity.id
_entity.type
_entity.pdbx_description
1 polymer ?
#
loop_
_entity_poly.entity_id
_entity_poly.type
_entity_poly.pdbx_seq_one_letter_code
_entity_poly.pdbx_strand_id
1 'polypeptide(L)'
;MPFGFAAKLCKEWARISLWSFFSDVRIEGYEEATTEDQPCIFAATHHNMLLDPAVLCKACSKEYLHYWAKSSIFVNKYATKFLNSVGCVPVDRESKDHLGLYQSTFDVMELNESIAVFPEGTSHTLSRISKLKDGASFVALEYAKALKDKPRYNRHGQLAKPAVIVPVGIVYSEKSKYRSVIIVRFGKPIQMEEYLADFDKAPKATAKLVTKALENALLSLTVNSPDWPNRNSAVMAREMLFPGEYGNMSDFVQVSQSLINIFVEQDDLRQLADNLHAYSCELKDLKLRDTDLACYDARRKQKLIQRTVFKNFIKKSLVLLMDFPLSLPIVLAHLPLYLIGRHYSQHQVYEEVKAQDKILHATLAVPVVYFFLFIWQWHYLYQNTFYGFFFAVITTVIFFWLHVVSIDRKYEQFKQWKGSFQLFDAFVLKRGLGRREKRLVEIMKLRDAIENDLQQVFFNSNDDNNLDIAILAVDLLNPSVEHEKRSHKLKRLVQSPNSYFMDVKCPGCLNISTVFSHAQTVVLCSSCGTVLCQPTGGRARLTEGCSFRRKAN
;
A
#
# COMPACT_ATOMS: atom_id res chain seq x y z
N MET A 1 -6.42 -27.86 -0.90
CA MET A 1 -7.78 -27.91 -1.49
C MET A 1 -7.72 -27.29 -2.88
N PRO A 2 -8.35 -27.84 -3.94
CA PRO A 2 -8.15 -27.29 -5.28
C PRO A 2 -8.87 -25.95 -5.44
N PHE A 3 -8.10 -24.89 -5.74
CA PHE A 3 -8.63 -23.63 -6.23
C PHE A 3 -9.41 -23.88 -7.53
N GLY A 4 -10.64 -23.38 -7.58
CA GLY A 4 -11.50 -23.53 -8.75
C GLY A 4 -11.40 -22.35 -9.70
N PHE A 5 -12.24 -22.36 -10.74
CA PHE A 5 -12.36 -21.25 -11.69
C PHE A 5 -12.70 -19.91 -11.00
N ALA A 6 -13.47 -19.96 -9.89
CA ALA A 6 -13.84 -18.77 -9.13
C ALA A 6 -12.61 -18.07 -8.52
N ALA A 7 -11.59 -18.80 -8.06
CA ALA A 7 -10.36 -18.20 -7.54
C ALA A 7 -9.65 -17.35 -8.60
N LYS A 8 -9.53 -17.87 -9.83
CA LYS A 8 -8.92 -17.14 -10.96
C LYS A 8 -9.68 -15.86 -11.26
N LEU A 9 -11.01 -15.95 -11.33
CA LEU A 9 -11.86 -14.78 -11.58
C LEU A 9 -11.74 -13.73 -10.46
N CYS A 10 -11.79 -14.15 -9.20
CA CYS A 10 -11.64 -13.26 -8.06
C CYS A 10 -10.27 -12.59 -8.00
N LYS A 11 -9.20 -13.32 -8.35
CA LYS A 11 -7.84 -12.78 -8.42
C LYS A 11 -7.70 -11.69 -9.49
N GLU A 12 -8.17 -11.95 -10.71
CA GLU A 12 -8.13 -10.95 -11.78
C GLU A 12 -9.03 -9.75 -11.45
N TRP A 13 -10.20 -10.00 -10.88
CA TRP A 13 -11.08 -8.93 -10.46
C TRP A 13 -10.47 -8.06 -9.36
N ALA A 14 -9.81 -8.66 -8.36
CA ALA A 14 -9.06 -7.94 -7.34
C ALA A 14 -7.93 -7.09 -7.96
N ARG A 15 -7.17 -7.66 -8.91
CA ARG A 15 -6.08 -6.96 -9.60
C ARG A 15 -6.56 -5.72 -10.36
N ILE A 16 -7.62 -5.88 -11.15
CA ILE A 16 -8.23 -4.80 -11.93
C ILE A 16 -8.83 -3.74 -11.01
N SER A 17 -9.57 -4.18 -9.99
CA SER A 17 -10.22 -3.30 -9.00
C SER A 17 -9.20 -2.43 -8.26
N LEU A 18 -8.11 -3.03 -7.77
CA LEU A 18 -7.05 -2.31 -7.06
C LEU A 18 -6.30 -1.34 -7.98
N TRP A 19 -5.99 -1.76 -9.21
CA TRP A 19 -5.33 -0.91 -10.20
C TRP A 19 -6.22 0.28 -10.63
N SER A 20 -7.52 0.06 -10.74
CA SER A 20 -8.47 1.12 -11.12
C SER A 20 -8.69 2.13 -9.99
N PHE A 21 -8.81 1.66 -8.75
CA PHE A 21 -9.17 2.52 -7.62
C PHE A 21 -8.00 3.23 -6.96
N PHE A 22 -6.87 2.56 -6.76
CA PHE A 22 -5.69 3.13 -6.10
C PHE A 22 -4.73 3.72 -7.13
N SER A 23 -4.02 4.78 -6.75
CA SER A 23 -2.96 5.34 -7.60
C SER A 23 -1.72 4.46 -7.59
N ASP A 24 -1.42 3.85 -6.45
CA ASP A 24 -0.29 2.95 -6.26
C ASP A 24 -0.56 1.94 -5.13
N VAL A 25 -0.01 0.74 -5.26
CA VAL A 25 -0.01 -0.31 -4.21
C VAL A 25 1.44 -0.73 -4.03
N ARG A 26 2.06 -0.21 -2.98
CA ARG A 26 3.47 -0.42 -2.67
C ARG A 26 3.63 -1.67 -1.83
N ILE A 27 4.59 -2.50 -2.20
CA ILE A 27 4.90 -3.76 -1.52
C ILE A 27 6.35 -3.69 -1.07
N GLU A 28 6.58 -3.90 0.22
CA GLU A 28 7.89 -3.83 0.87
C GLU A 28 8.14 -5.09 1.70
N GLY A 29 9.36 -5.62 1.70
CA GLY A 29 9.74 -6.72 2.61
C GLY A 29 9.36 -8.12 2.15
N TYR A 30 8.64 -8.30 1.04
CA TYR A 30 8.08 -9.61 0.67
C TYR A 30 9.16 -10.66 0.34
N GLU A 31 10.17 -10.28 -0.45
CA GLU A 31 11.27 -11.17 -0.84
C GLU A 31 12.14 -11.55 0.37
N GLU A 32 12.31 -10.66 1.34
CA GLU A 32 13.05 -10.97 2.56
C GLU A 32 12.24 -11.80 3.57
N ALA A 33 10.91 -11.69 3.54
CA ALA A 33 10.02 -12.34 4.51
C ALA A 33 9.57 -13.75 4.12
N THR A 34 9.72 -14.13 2.84
CA THR A 34 9.16 -15.39 2.32
C THR A 34 10.15 -16.18 1.48
N THR A 35 10.07 -17.51 1.59
CA THR A 35 10.74 -18.46 0.68
C THR A 35 9.68 -19.23 -0.08
N GLU A 36 9.88 -19.48 -1.38
CA GLU A 36 8.87 -20.11 -2.25
C GLU A 36 8.33 -21.43 -1.71
N ASP A 37 9.19 -22.25 -1.11
CA ASP A 37 8.82 -23.60 -0.69
C ASP A 37 8.32 -23.73 0.76
N GLN A 38 8.23 -22.65 1.54
CA GLN A 38 7.78 -22.72 2.94
C GLN A 38 6.32 -22.26 3.07
N PRO A 39 5.44 -23.01 3.75
CA PRO A 39 4.09 -22.55 4.04
C PRO A 39 4.15 -21.35 5.02
N CYS A 40 3.32 -20.35 4.75
CA CYS A 40 3.27 -19.12 5.56
C CYS A 40 1.84 -18.84 6.02
N ILE A 41 1.71 -18.43 7.27
CA ILE A 41 0.53 -17.78 7.82
C ILE A 41 0.77 -16.28 7.75
N PHE A 42 0.20 -15.62 6.75
CA PHE A 42 0.22 -14.16 6.62
C PHE A 42 -0.77 -13.55 7.60
N ALA A 43 -0.27 -13.06 8.73
CA ALA A 43 -1.05 -12.41 9.76
C ALA A 43 -1.10 -10.91 9.48
N ALA A 44 -2.20 -10.44 8.89
CA ALA A 44 -2.32 -9.07 8.39
C ALA A 44 -3.21 -8.17 9.26
N THR A 45 -2.92 -6.87 9.29
CA THR A 45 -3.86 -5.89 9.88
C THR A 45 -5.16 -5.83 9.09
N HIS A 46 -6.27 -5.55 9.79
CA HIS A 46 -7.61 -5.54 9.23
C HIS A 46 -8.28 -4.18 9.38
N HIS A 47 -8.07 -3.31 8.41
CA HIS A 47 -8.63 -1.96 8.41
C HIS A 47 -9.87 -1.87 7.53
N ASN A 48 -9.88 -2.47 6.34
CA ASN A 48 -11.10 -2.58 5.53
C ASN A 48 -11.67 -4.00 5.64
N MET A 49 -12.79 -4.26 4.98
CA MET A 49 -13.37 -5.61 4.95
C MET A 49 -12.80 -6.42 3.77
N LEU A 50 -13.53 -6.49 2.64
CA LEU A 50 -13.15 -7.30 1.49
C LEU A 50 -11.89 -6.81 0.77
N LEU A 51 -11.55 -5.53 0.97
CA LEU A 51 -10.41 -4.92 0.32
C LEU A 51 -9.07 -5.45 0.84
N ASP A 52 -8.95 -5.77 2.13
CA ASP A 52 -7.69 -6.27 2.71
C ASP A 52 -7.29 -7.63 2.12
N PRO A 53 -8.20 -8.64 2.01
CA PRO A 53 -7.94 -9.86 1.25
C PRO A 53 -7.54 -9.60 -0.22
N ALA A 54 -8.20 -8.67 -0.89
CA ALA A 54 -7.87 -8.32 -2.28
C ALA A 54 -6.43 -7.76 -2.39
N VAL A 55 -6.02 -6.92 -1.42
CA VAL A 55 -4.67 -6.37 -1.34
C VAL A 55 -3.65 -7.49 -1.12
N LEU A 56 -3.89 -8.42 -0.18
CA LEU A 56 -3.00 -9.57 0.03
C LEU A 56 -2.89 -10.47 -1.21
N CYS A 57 -4.00 -10.67 -1.92
CA CYS A 57 -4.01 -11.43 -3.18
C CYS A 57 -3.11 -10.81 -4.25
N LYS A 58 -3.00 -9.48 -4.28
CA LYS A 58 -2.08 -8.76 -5.18
C LYS A 58 -0.64 -8.71 -4.63
N ALA A 59 -0.48 -8.60 -3.31
CA ALA A 59 0.80 -8.37 -2.67
C ALA A 59 1.66 -9.65 -2.59
N CYS A 60 1.04 -10.81 -2.40
CA CYS A 60 1.75 -12.08 -2.33
C CYS A 60 2.04 -12.62 -3.74
N SER A 61 3.29 -13.05 -3.99
CA SER A 61 3.69 -13.67 -5.27
C SER A 61 3.13 -15.09 -5.43
N LYS A 62 2.68 -15.74 -4.35
CA LYS A 62 2.12 -17.10 -4.39
C LYS A 62 0.87 -17.12 -5.28
N GLU A 63 0.74 -18.16 -6.11
CA GLU A 63 -0.30 -18.22 -7.15
C GLU A 63 -1.71 -18.13 -6.54
N TYR A 64 -1.92 -18.77 -5.39
CA TYR A 64 -3.15 -18.67 -4.62
C TYR A 64 -2.88 -18.64 -3.12
N LEU A 65 -3.78 -17.97 -2.39
CA LEU A 65 -3.73 -17.80 -0.96
C LEU A 65 -5.07 -18.23 -0.36
N HIS A 66 -5.03 -19.01 0.72
CA HIS A 66 -6.24 -19.35 1.46
C HIS A 66 -6.59 -18.24 2.46
N TYR A 67 -7.86 -18.11 2.84
CA TYR A 67 -8.30 -17.07 3.77
C TYR A 67 -9.17 -17.64 4.89
N TRP A 68 -8.88 -17.28 6.14
CA TRP A 68 -9.81 -17.58 7.23
C TRP A 68 -11.12 -16.81 7.08
N ALA A 69 -12.22 -17.55 7.02
CA ALA A 69 -13.56 -17.03 6.91
C ALA A 69 -14.43 -17.53 8.06
N LYS A 70 -15.31 -16.67 8.59
CA LYS A 70 -16.23 -17.05 9.66
C LYS A 70 -17.15 -18.18 9.18
N SER A 71 -17.24 -19.29 9.91
CA SER A 71 -18.10 -20.44 9.55
C SER A 71 -19.54 -20.04 9.20
N SER A 72 -20.08 -19.00 9.85
CA SER A 72 -21.45 -18.50 9.60
C SER A 72 -21.70 -17.94 8.20
N ILE A 73 -20.69 -17.70 7.36
CA ILE A 73 -20.90 -17.27 5.97
C ILE A 73 -21.11 -18.45 5.01
N PHE A 74 -20.85 -19.68 5.48
CA PHE A 74 -21.06 -20.93 4.74
C PHE A 74 -22.51 -21.43 4.88
N VAL A 75 -23.47 -20.55 4.60
CA VAL A 75 -24.90 -20.75 4.93
C VAL A 75 -25.57 -21.79 4.03
N ASN A 76 -25.19 -21.86 2.75
CA ASN A 76 -25.81 -22.75 1.77
C ASN A 76 -24.80 -23.43 0.85
N LYS A 77 -25.23 -24.49 0.16
CA LYS A 77 -24.36 -25.32 -0.70
C LYS A 77 -23.65 -24.52 -1.80
N TYR A 78 -24.29 -23.50 -2.37
CA TYR A 78 -23.70 -22.68 -3.42
C TYR A 78 -22.64 -21.72 -2.88
N ALA A 79 -22.93 -21.03 -1.78
CA ALA A 79 -22.01 -20.17 -1.07
C ALA A 79 -20.79 -20.96 -0.59
N THR A 80 -21.00 -22.13 0.02
CA THR A 80 -19.91 -23.03 0.43
C THR A 80 -19.07 -23.49 -0.75
N LYS A 81 -19.69 -23.91 -1.87
CA LYS A 81 -18.97 -24.30 -3.09
C LYS A 81 -18.16 -23.14 -3.68
N PHE A 82 -18.71 -21.92 -3.66
CA PHE A 82 -18.02 -20.71 -4.10
C PHE A 82 -16.84 -20.40 -3.18
N LEU A 83 -17.06 -20.26 -1.87
CA LEU A 83 -16.04 -19.93 -0.88
C LEU A 83 -14.88 -20.94 -0.88
N ASN A 84 -15.19 -22.24 -0.91
CA ASN A 84 -14.16 -23.29 -1.03
C ASN A 84 -13.38 -23.16 -2.35
N SER A 85 -14.05 -22.80 -3.45
CA SER A 85 -13.43 -22.60 -4.76
C SER A 85 -12.47 -21.40 -4.79
N VAL A 86 -12.73 -20.35 -3.99
CA VAL A 86 -11.84 -19.19 -3.83
C VAL A 86 -10.75 -19.41 -2.76
N GLY A 87 -10.76 -20.55 -2.05
CA GLY A 87 -9.79 -20.88 -1.00
C GLY A 87 -10.13 -20.31 0.39
N CYS A 88 -11.41 -20.05 0.67
CA CYS A 88 -11.83 -19.71 2.03
C CYS A 88 -11.83 -20.96 2.92
N VAL A 89 -11.18 -20.86 4.07
CA VAL A 89 -11.12 -21.90 5.09
C VAL A 89 -12.08 -21.51 6.22
N PRO A 90 -13.12 -22.31 6.50
CA PRO A 90 -14.08 -22.02 7.56
C PRO A 90 -13.40 -22.13 8.93
N VAL A 91 -13.62 -21.14 9.79
CA VAL A 91 -13.16 -21.14 11.17
C VAL A 91 -14.33 -20.79 12.08
N ASP A 92 -14.63 -21.69 13.01
CA ASP A 92 -15.63 -21.50 14.05
C ASP A 92 -15.04 -20.78 15.27
N ARG A 93 -15.38 -19.50 15.43
CA ARG A 93 -14.81 -18.67 16.50
C ARG A 93 -15.46 -18.93 17.86
N GLU A 94 -16.52 -19.73 17.92
CA GLU A 94 -17.37 -19.94 19.09
C GLU A 94 -17.33 -21.40 19.61
N SER A 95 -16.75 -22.33 18.86
CA SER A 95 -16.63 -23.72 19.30
C SER A 95 -15.62 -23.88 20.44
N LYS A 96 -15.95 -24.77 21.39
CA LYS A 96 -15.05 -25.18 22.49
C LYS A 96 -14.10 -26.32 22.08
N ASP A 97 -14.29 -26.90 20.91
CA ASP A 97 -13.47 -27.99 20.38
C ASP A 97 -12.36 -27.43 19.48
N HIS A 98 -11.14 -27.38 20.03
CA HIS A 98 -9.97 -26.81 19.37
C HIS A 98 -9.40 -27.70 18.24
N LEU A 99 -9.63 -29.01 18.28
CA LEU A 99 -9.03 -29.96 17.33
C LEU A 99 -9.77 -29.96 15.99
N GLY A 100 -11.10 -30.00 16.01
CA GLY A 100 -11.92 -29.87 14.80
C GLY A 100 -11.84 -28.48 14.16
N LEU A 101 -11.53 -27.46 14.96
CA LEU A 101 -11.49 -26.06 14.52
C LEU A 101 -10.39 -25.78 13.48
N TYR A 102 -9.26 -26.46 13.59
CA TYR A 102 -8.05 -26.14 12.82
C TYR A 102 -7.63 -27.22 11.82
N GLN A 103 -8.35 -28.34 11.77
CA GLN A 103 -8.06 -29.44 10.84
C GLN A 103 -7.96 -28.96 9.39
N SER A 104 -8.90 -28.12 8.94
CA SER A 104 -8.86 -27.56 7.58
C SER A 104 -7.66 -26.65 7.33
N THR A 105 -7.12 -26.02 8.38
CA THR A 105 -5.89 -25.22 8.27
C THR A 105 -4.66 -26.13 8.20
N PHE A 106 -4.64 -27.24 8.94
CA PHE A 106 -3.58 -28.26 8.82
C PHE A 106 -3.56 -28.86 7.42
N ASP A 107 -4.72 -29.21 6.86
CA ASP A 107 -4.83 -29.77 5.51
C ASP A 107 -4.24 -28.82 4.44
N VAL A 108 -4.34 -27.51 4.63
CA VAL A 108 -3.74 -26.50 3.75
C VAL A 108 -2.22 -26.44 3.93
N MET A 109 -1.75 -26.36 5.17
CA MET A 109 -0.31 -26.26 5.46
C MET A 109 0.45 -27.53 5.08
N GLU A 110 -0.18 -28.71 5.22
CA GLU A 110 0.39 -29.98 4.75
C GLU A 110 0.63 -29.98 3.24
N LEU A 111 -0.17 -29.25 2.46
CA LEU A 111 0.08 -29.07 1.02
C LEU A 111 1.21 -28.08 0.72
N ASN A 112 1.91 -27.57 1.74
CA ASN A 112 2.88 -26.48 1.67
C ASN A 112 2.27 -25.18 1.09
N GLU A 113 0.95 -25.03 1.21
CA GLU A 113 0.20 -23.84 0.79
C GLU A 113 0.15 -22.79 1.92
N SER A 114 -0.08 -21.53 1.57
CA SER A 114 -0.14 -20.43 2.54
C SER A 114 -1.57 -19.99 2.84
N ILE A 115 -1.75 -19.41 4.02
CA ILE A 115 -3.03 -18.89 4.49
C ILE A 115 -2.89 -17.45 4.99
N ALA A 116 -3.88 -16.61 4.72
CA ALA A 116 -4.01 -15.27 5.24
C ALA A 116 -5.02 -15.26 6.39
N VAL A 117 -4.62 -14.58 7.46
CA VAL A 117 -5.39 -14.44 8.69
C VAL A 117 -5.36 -13.00 9.16
N PHE A 118 -6.50 -12.54 9.67
CA PHE A 118 -6.65 -11.23 10.30
C PHE A 118 -6.80 -11.43 11.82
N PRO A 119 -5.70 -11.43 12.59
CA PRO A 119 -5.70 -11.79 14.02
C PRO A 119 -6.54 -10.85 14.89
N GLU A 120 -6.89 -9.66 14.41
CA GLU A 120 -7.80 -8.72 15.09
C GLU A 120 -9.25 -9.25 15.16
N GLY A 121 -9.63 -10.12 14.22
CA GLY A 121 -10.93 -10.76 14.16
C GLY A 121 -12.07 -9.89 13.60
N THR A 122 -11.91 -8.56 13.52
CA THR A 122 -12.88 -7.62 12.94
C THR A 122 -12.17 -6.43 12.30
N SER A 123 -12.70 -5.93 11.17
CA SER A 123 -12.25 -4.67 10.57
C SER A 123 -12.69 -3.48 11.41
N HIS A 124 -11.86 -2.44 11.51
CA HIS A 124 -12.15 -1.26 12.33
C HIS A 124 -11.45 0.02 11.83
N THR A 125 -11.84 1.16 12.38
CA THR A 125 -11.28 2.50 12.12
C THR A 125 -10.84 3.12 13.45
N LEU A 126 -9.71 2.64 13.97
CA LEU A 126 -9.08 3.15 15.19
C LEU A 126 -7.73 3.79 14.86
N SER A 127 -7.21 4.59 15.79
CA SER A 127 -5.92 5.27 15.65
C SER A 127 -4.72 4.31 15.76
N ARG A 128 -4.94 3.08 16.24
CA ARG A 128 -3.97 2.00 16.47
C ARG A 128 -4.60 0.64 16.13
N ILE A 129 -3.76 -0.38 15.94
CA ILE A 129 -4.23 -1.76 15.81
C ILE A 129 -5.03 -2.21 17.04
N SER A 130 -6.03 -3.06 16.82
CA SER A 130 -6.84 -3.67 17.88
C SER A 130 -6.10 -4.82 18.55
N LYS A 131 -6.63 -5.27 19.69
CA LYS A 131 -6.09 -6.42 20.42
C LYS A 131 -6.19 -7.68 19.54
N LEU A 132 -5.06 -8.37 19.41
CA LEU A 132 -4.98 -9.61 18.64
C LEU A 132 -5.59 -10.80 19.40
N LYS A 133 -6.12 -11.76 18.62
CA LYS A 133 -6.55 -13.07 19.11
C LYS A 133 -5.44 -14.09 18.93
N ASP A 134 -5.36 -15.03 19.88
CA ASP A 134 -4.28 -16.02 19.96
C ASP A 134 -4.36 -17.14 18.91
N GLY A 135 -5.48 -17.24 18.17
CA GLY A 135 -5.78 -18.40 17.32
C GLY A 135 -4.75 -18.66 16.22
N ALA A 136 -4.24 -17.61 15.55
CA ALA A 136 -3.23 -17.77 14.51
C ALA A 136 -1.92 -18.34 15.08
N SER A 137 -1.49 -17.83 16.23
CA SER A 137 -0.29 -18.29 16.93
C SER A 137 -0.45 -19.71 17.46
N PHE A 138 -1.60 -20.04 18.02
CA PHE A 138 -1.89 -21.37 18.54
C PHE A 138 -1.83 -22.44 17.44
N VAL A 139 -2.48 -22.18 16.30
CA VAL A 139 -2.50 -23.10 15.14
C VAL A 139 -1.11 -23.36 14.58
N ALA A 140 -0.30 -22.31 14.46
CA ALA A 140 1.05 -22.43 13.94
C ALA A 140 1.93 -23.32 14.84
N LEU A 141 1.85 -23.14 16.17
CA LEU A 141 2.58 -23.93 17.15
C LEU A 141 2.10 -25.38 17.19
N GLU A 142 0.78 -25.59 17.18
CA GLU A 142 0.19 -26.93 17.21
C GLU A 142 0.56 -27.73 15.95
N TYR A 143 0.56 -27.07 14.79
CA TYR A 143 1.00 -27.67 13.53
C TYR A 143 2.49 -28.03 13.54
N ALA A 144 3.34 -27.11 13.99
CA ALA A 144 4.78 -27.35 14.10
C ALA A 144 5.10 -28.51 15.06
N LYS A 145 4.37 -28.61 16.18
CA LYS A 145 4.46 -29.75 17.09
C LYS A 145 4.03 -31.05 16.41
N ALA A 146 2.91 -31.05 15.69
CA ALA A 146 2.40 -32.24 15.00
C ALA A 146 3.40 -32.80 13.97
N LEU A 147 4.14 -31.92 13.28
CA LEU A 147 5.21 -32.31 12.35
C LEU A 147 6.45 -32.86 13.06
N LYS A 148 6.81 -32.29 14.21
CA LYS A 148 7.93 -32.77 15.05
C LYS A 148 7.67 -34.18 15.58
N ASP A 149 6.43 -34.45 16.00
CA ASP A 149 6.04 -35.76 16.54
C ASP A 149 5.98 -36.83 15.46
N LYS A 150 5.41 -36.49 14.28
CA LYS A 150 5.30 -37.40 13.14
C LYS A 150 5.49 -36.64 11.82
N PRO A 151 6.51 -36.98 11.01
CA PRO A 151 6.65 -36.44 9.67
C PRO A 151 5.40 -36.74 8.85
N ARG A 152 4.79 -35.72 8.26
CA ARG A 152 3.62 -35.86 7.39
C ARG A 152 4.04 -35.69 5.93
N TYR A 153 3.49 -36.54 5.07
CA TYR A 153 3.66 -36.43 3.63
C TYR A 153 2.36 -35.92 3.03
N ASN A 154 2.49 -34.95 2.13
CA ASN A 154 1.35 -34.42 1.43
C ASN A 154 0.87 -35.41 0.36
N ARG A 155 -0.32 -35.17 -0.20
CA ARG A 155 -0.88 -36.01 -1.29
C ARG A 155 -0.01 -36.11 -2.55
N HIS A 156 1.02 -35.26 -2.67
CA HIS A 156 1.99 -35.24 -3.77
C HIS A 156 3.31 -35.96 -3.40
N GLY A 157 3.38 -36.61 -2.23
CA GLY A 157 4.57 -37.31 -1.75
C GLY A 157 5.69 -36.42 -1.23
N GLN A 158 5.45 -35.11 -1.09
CA GLN A 158 6.42 -34.17 -0.53
C GLN A 158 6.29 -34.09 0.99
N LEU A 159 7.40 -33.86 1.67
CA LEU A 159 7.40 -33.64 3.11
C LEU A 159 6.73 -32.31 3.44
N ALA A 160 5.78 -32.35 4.38
CA ALA A 160 5.15 -31.16 4.93
C ALA A 160 6.18 -30.37 5.75
N LYS A 161 6.27 -29.07 5.51
CA LYS A 161 7.23 -28.17 6.16
C LYS A 161 6.56 -27.38 7.28
N PRO A 162 7.32 -26.99 8.32
CA PRO A 162 6.79 -26.14 9.37
C PRO A 162 6.37 -24.78 8.80
N ALA A 163 5.21 -24.31 9.25
CA ALA A 163 4.66 -23.03 8.83
C ALA A 163 5.21 -21.88 9.68
N VAL A 164 5.56 -20.78 9.03
CA VAL A 164 6.00 -19.54 9.69
C VAL A 164 4.88 -18.52 9.73
N ILE A 165 4.87 -17.69 10.77
CA ILE A 165 3.96 -16.54 10.82
C ILE A 165 4.67 -15.34 10.23
N VAL A 166 4.12 -14.76 9.17
CA VAL A 166 4.62 -13.54 8.55
C VAL A 166 3.70 -12.38 8.94
N PRO A 167 4.16 -11.41 9.75
CA PRO A 167 3.40 -10.21 10.06
C PRO A 167 3.29 -9.32 8.82
N VAL A 168 2.08 -8.84 8.51
CA VAL A 168 1.81 -7.98 7.35
C VAL A 168 1.07 -6.71 7.79
N GLY A 169 1.74 -5.56 7.70
CA GLY A 169 1.13 -4.26 7.92
C GLY A 169 0.52 -3.74 6.63
N ILE A 170 -0.81 -3.60 6.57
CA ILE A 170 -1.51 -2.89 5.50
C ILE A 170 -1.80 -1.47 5.98
N VAL A 171 -1.26 -0.47 5.29
CA VAL A 171 -1.45 0.94 5.65
C VAL A 171 -2.08 1.68 4.48
N TYR A 172 -3.20 2.33 4.75
CA TYR A 172 -3.88 3.22 3.81
C TYR A 172 -3.47 4.65 4.10
N SER A 173 -2.95 5.35 3.08
CA SER A 173 -2.73 6.81 3.17
C SER A 173 -4.04 7.54 3.46
N GLU A 174 -5.08 7.18 2.71
CA GLU A 174 -6.45 7.65 2.90
C GLU A 174 -7.43 6.52 2.61
N LYS A 175 -8.14 6.05 3.65
CA LYS A 175 -8.86 4.77 3.66
C LYS A 175 -9.93 4.64 2.58
N SER A 176 -10.74 5.67 2.36
CA SER A 176 -11.90 5.63 1.45
C SER A 176 -11.75 6.51 0.21
N LYS A 177 -10.61 7.21 0.07
CA LYS A 177 -10.37 8.16 -1.02
C LYS A 177 -9.96 7.42 -2.30
N TYR A 178 -10.63 7.75 -3.40
CA TYR A 178 -10.25 7.31 -4.75
C TYR A 178 -8.86 7.87 -5.10
N ARG A 179 -8.02 7.06 -5.75
CA ARG A 179 -6.62 7.38 -6.10
C ARG A 179 -5.72 7.64 -4.89
N SER A 180 -6.05 7.06 -3.74
CA SER A 180 -5.12 6.97 -2.60
C SER A 180 -4.04 5.90 -2.86
N VAL A 181 -3.03 5.87 -1.98
CA VAL A 181 -1.94 4.88 -1.99
C VAL A 181 -2.13 3.88 -0.86
N ILE A 182 -1.87 2.61 -1.16
CA ILE A 182 -1.74 1.52 -0.17
C ILE A 182 -0.27 1.17 -0.02
N ILE A 183 0.17 0.97 1.21
CA ILE A 183 1.50 0.48 1.55
C ILE A 183 1.32 -0.85 2.27
N VAL A 184 1.92 -1.91 1.73
CA VAL A 184 1.92 -3.26 2.30
C VAL A 184 3.35 -3.60 2.69
N ARG A 185 3.57 -3.81 3.99
CA ARG A 185 4.90 -4.10 4.54
C ARG A 185 4.90 -5.48 5.18
N PHE A 186 5.79 -6.35 4.73
CA PHE A 186 6.02 -7.67 5.30
C PHE A 186 7.17 -7.58 6.31
N GLY A 187 6.92 -8.04 7.54
CA GLY A 187 7.95 -8.09 8.58
C GLY A 187 8.69 -9.42 8.61
N LYS A 188 9.63 -9.52 9.55
CA LYS A 188 10.44 -10.73 9.74
C LYS A 188 9.54 -11.94 10.09
N PRO A 189 9.74 -13.10 9.46
CA PRO A 189 8.97 -14.30 9.78
C PRO A 189 9.29 -14.77 11.19
N ILE A 190 8.24 -15.09 11.95
CA ILE A 190 8.34 -15.69 13.29
C ILE A 190 8.41 -17.20 13.11
N GLN A 191 9.54 -17.79 13.49
CA GLN A 191 9.79 -19.23 13.41
C GLN A 191 9.12 -19.93 14.60
N MET A 192 8.37 -20.99 14.37
CA MET A 192 7.63 -21.68 15.45
C MET A 192 8.56 -22.57 16.28
N GLU A 193 9.66 -23.03 15.69
CA GLU A 193 10.67 -23.91 16.28
C GLU A 193 11.26 -23.34 17.57
N GLU A 194 11.45 -22.01 17.61
CA GLU A 194 11.98 -21.28 18.76
C GLU A 194 11.09 -21.41 20.01
N TYR A 195 9.80 -21.68 19.82
CA TYR A 195 8.78 -21.70 20.88
C TYR A 195 8.29 -23.10 21.24
N LEU A 196 8.71 -24.15 20.51
CA LEU A 196 8.20 -25.51 20.70
C LEU A 196 8.49 -26.07 22.10
N ALA A 197 9.67 -25.80 22.65
CA ALA A 197 10.06 -26.29 23.98
C ALA A 197 9.16 -25.73 25.11
N ASP A 198 8.72 -24.47 24.97
CA ASP A 198 7.81 -23.83 25.91
C ASP A 198 6.36 -24.23 25.65
N PHE A 199 5.99 -24.45 24.38
CA PHE A 199 4.66 -24.93 24.00
C PHE A 199 4.35 -26.31 24.59
N ASP A 200 5.34 -27.20 24.68
CA ASP A 200 5.19 -28.52 25.32
C ASP A 200 4.85 -28.42 26.81
N LYS A 201 5.32 -27.37 27.49
CA LYS A 201 5.05 -27.14 28.92
C LYS A 201 3.73 -26.39 29.15
N ALA A 202 3.48 -25.33 28.37
CA ALA A 202 2.36 -24.43 28.59
C ALA A 202 1.76 -23.89 27.28
N PRO A 203 0.95 -24.70 26.55
CA PRO A 203 0.49 -24.37 25.20
C PRO A 203 -0.18 -22.99 25.05
N LYS A 204 -1.11 -22.67 25.97
CA LYS A 204 -1.86 -21.40 25.94
C LYS A 204 -0.98 -20.19 26.27
N ALA A 205 -0.02 -20.34 27.18
CA ALA A 205 0.87 -19.25 27.57
C ALA A 205 1.86 -18.93 26.44
N THR A 206 2.41 -19.97 25.81
CA THR A 206 3.33 -19.83 24.67
C THR A 206 2.64 -19.23 23.46
N ALA A 207 1.39 -19.63 23.17
CA ALA A 207 0.61 -19.02 22.09
C ALA A 207 0.44 -17.50 22.31
N LYS A 208 0.13 -17.06 23.53
CA LYS A 208 0.06 -15.63 23.88
C LYS A 208 1.39 -14.91 23.73
N LEU A 209 2.51 -15.58 24.03
CA LEU A 209 3.85 -15.03 23.84
C LEU A 209 4.11 -14.77 22.34
N VAL A 210 3.82 -15.75 21.48
CA VAL A 210 3.92 -15.59 20.03
C VAL A 210 2.96 -14.53 19.51
N THR A 211 1.73 -14.45 20.05
CA THR A 211 0.78 -13.38 19.70
C THR A 211 1.30 -12.00 20.09
N LYS A 212 1.97 -11.87 21.24
CA LYS A 212 2.61 -10.62 21.66
C LYS A 212 3.80 -10.25 20.76
N ALA A 213 4.60 -11.22 20.33
CA ALA A 213 5.66 -11.01 19.35
C ALA A 213 5.10 -10.54 18.00
N LEU A 214 3.99 -11.15 17.56
CA LEU A 214 3.24 -10.74 16.37
C LEU A 214 2.67 -9.32 16.51
N GLU A 215 2.07 -8.97 17.65
CA GLU A 215 1.55 -7.63 17.93
C GLU A 215 2.66 -6.58 17.83
N ASN A 216 3.81 -6.82 18.47
CA ASN A 216 4.97 -5.92 18.39
C ASN A 216 5.49 -5.76 16.94
N ALA A 217 5.49 -6.85 16.16
CA ALA A 217 5.88 -6.80 14.76
C ALA A 217 4.86 -6.01 13.90
N LEU A 218 3.55 -6.17 14.12
CA LEU A 218 2.53 -5.40 13.41
C LEU A 218 2.57 -3.91 13.78
N LEU A 219 2.85 -3.58 15.04
CA LEU A 219 3.02 -2.20 15.50
C LEU A 219 4.16 -1.49 14.77
N SER A 220 5.29 -2.17 14.50
CA SER A 220 6.42 -1.57 13.77
C SER A 220 6.19 -1.43 12.27
N LEU A 221 5.26 -2.20 11.70
CA LEU A 221 4.91 -2.15 10.28
C LEU A 221 3.79 -1.16 9.94
N THR A 222 3.11 -0.60 10.95
CA THR A 222 1.92 0.24 10.80
C THR A 222 2.05 1.58 11.54
N VAL A 223 1.10 2.48 11.31
CA VAL A 223 1.04 3.80 11.97
C VAL A 223 0.03 3.75 13.11
N ASN A 224 0.52 3.89 14.34
CA ASN A 224 -0.22 3.71 15.59
C ASN A 224 -0.11 4.96 16.45
N SER A 225 -1.27 5.45 16.90
CA SER A 225 -1.40 6.60 17.81
C SER A 225 -2.32 6.25 18.98
N PRO A 226 -2.04 6.74 20.20
CA PRO A 226 -2.92 6.54 21.36
C PRO A 226 -4.34 7.07 21.10
N ASP A 227 -4.46 8.16 20.35
CA ASP A 227 -5.74 8.82 20.04
C ASP A 227 -5.74 9.48 18.64
N TRP A 228 -6.90 10.01 18.25
CA TRP A 228 -7.07 10.73 16.97
C TRP A 228 -6.45 12.14 16.96
N PRO A 229 -6.52 12.96 18.02
CA PRO A 229 -5.83 14.25 18.05
C PRO A 229 -4.34 14.16 17.70
N ASN A 230 -3.58 13.31 18.39
CA ASN A 230 -2.15 13.12 18.14
C ASN A 230 -1.88 12.60 16.71
N ARG A 231 -2.72 11.67 16.23
CA ARG A 231 -2.67 11.17 14.85
C ARG A 231 -2.86 12.32 13.84
N ASN A 232 -3.83 13.19 14.07
CA ASN A 232 -4.14 14.31 13.19
C ASN A 232 -3.02 15.36 13.20
N SER A 233 -2.42 15.63 14.36
CA SER A 233 -1.27 16.54 14.49
C SER A 233 -0.06 16.02 13.72
N ALA A 234 0.26 14.74 13.85
CA ALA A 234 1.33 14.10 13.08
C ALA A 234 1.07 14.12 11.56
N VAL A 235 -0.17 13.87 11.13
CA VAL A 235 -0.56 13.99 9.71
C VAL A 235 -0.36 15.42 9.22
N MET A 236 -0.83 16.43 9.96
CA MET A 236 -0.69 17.84 9.58
C MET A 236 0.78 18.28 9.56
N ALA A 237 1.57 17.89 10.55
CA ALA A 237 3.01 18.15 10.57
C ALA A 237 3.69 17.54 9.34
N ARG A 238 3.38 16.28 9.00
CA ARG A 238 3.91 15.63 7.80
C ARG A 238 3.51 16.38 6.53
N GLU A 239 2.25 16.81 6.41
CA GLU A 239 1.78 17.57 5.25
C GLU A 239 2.53 18.90 5.08
N MET A 240 2.82 19.60 6.17
CA MET A 240 3.57 20.87 6.16
C MET A 240 5.07 20.67 5.90
N LEU A 241 5.69 19.65 6.49
CA LEU A 241 7.12 19.35 6.34
C LEU A 241 7.45 18.76 4.96
N PHE A 242 6.55 17.94 4.40
CA PHE A 242 6.74 17.22 3.14
C PHE A 242 5.61 17.55 2.15
N PRO A 243 5.58 18.78 1.60
CA PRO A 243 4.47 19.24 0.78
C PRO A 243 4.33 18.47 -0.54
N GLY A 244 3.10 18.07 -0.86
CA GLY A 244 2.71 17.32 -2.06
C GLY A 244 1.89 16.08 -1.70
N GLU A 245 0.87 15.72 -2.51
CA GLU A 245 -0.02 14.57 -2.21
C GLU A 245 0.74 13.24 -2.04
N TYR A 246 1.99 13.17 -2.52
CA TYR A 246 2.86 11.99 -2.48
C TYR A 246 4.31 12.32 -2.04
N GLY A 247 4.51 13.15 -1.01
CA GLY A 247 5.82 13.23 -0.33
C GLY A 247 6.35 11.81 -0.06
N ASN A 248 7.69 11.60 -0.01
CA ASN A 248 8.28 10.26 -0.20
C ASN A 248 7.52 9.14 0.53
N MET A 249 6.75 8.39 -0.25
CA MET A 249 5.79 7.41 0.27
C MET A 249 6.48 6.12 0.75
N SER A 250 7.78 5.93 0.44
CA SER A 250 8.57 4.83 1.03
C SER A 250 8.73 5.00 2.53
N ASP A 251 8.83 6.24 2.99
CA ASP A 251 9.13 6.54 4.39
C ASP A 251 7.86 6.94 5.15
N PHE A 252 6.68 6.75 4.53
CA PHE A 252 5.39 7.19 5.08
C PHE A 252 5.14 6.63 6.47
N VAL A 253 5.30 5.32 6.64
CA VAL A 253 5.04 4.67 7.94
C VAL A 253 6.06 5.14 8.98
N GLN A 254 7.35 5.14 8.62
CA GLN A 254 8.44 5.51 9.52
C GLN A 254 8.30 6.96 10.01
N VAL A 255 8.20 7.92 9.08
CA VAL A 255 8.08 9.34 9.42
C VAL A 255 6.77 9.62 10.17
N SER A 256 5.65 9.02 9.75
CA SER A 256 4.37 9.25 10.45
C SER A 256 4.42 8.73 11.88
N GLN A 257 5.00 7.55 12.09
CA GLN A 257 5.16 6.99 13.44
C GLN A 257 6.13 7.82 14.28
N SER A 258 7.27 8.27 13.72
CA SER A 258 8.22 9.13 14.42
C SER A 258 7.59 10.45 14.87
N LEU A 259 6.80 11.10 14.00
CA LEU A 259 6.08 12.33 14.37
C LEU A 259 5.07 12.08 15.49
N ILE A 260 4.36 10.95 15.46
CA ILE A 260 3.44 10.59 16.55
C ILE A 260 4.22 10.39 17.86
N ASN A 261 5.31 9.63 17.84
CA ASN A 261 6.10 9.37 19.04
C ASN A 261 6.63 10.68 19.63
N ILE A 262 7.17 11.57 18.79
CA ILE A 262 7.65 12.90 19.20
C ILE A 262 6.53 13.69 19.91
N PHE A 263 5.34 13.78 19.33
CA PHE A 263 4.24 14.54 19.92
C PHE A 263 3.61 13.89 21.16
N VAL A 264 3.74 12.57 21.32
CA VAL A 264 3.19 11.83 22.46
C VAL A 264 4.17 11.79 23.64
N GLU A 265 5.47 11.67 23.37
CA GLU A 265 6.51 11.47 24.39
C GLU A 265 7.08 12.80 24.91
N GLN A 266 7.08 13.86 24.10
CA GLN A 266 7.67 15.14 24.48
C GLN A 266 6.60 16.14 24.92
N ASP A 267 6.48 16.33 26.24
CA ASP A 267 5.54 17.29 26.82
C ASP A 267 5.80 18.74 26.35
N ASP A 268 7.05 19.10 26.07
CA ASP A 268 7.43 20.44 25.56
C ASP A 268 6.81 20.75 24.19
N LEU A 269 6.50 19.72 23.39
CA LEU A 269 5.90 19.86 22.07
C LEU A 269 4.37 19.74 22.09
N ARG A 270 3.76 19.60 23.26
CA ARG A 270 2.30 19.44 23.39
C ARG A 270 1.53 20.64 22.86
N GLN A 271 2.03 21.85 23.11
CA GLN A 271 1.42 23.07 22.58
C GLN A 271 1.47 23.11 21.04
N LEU A 272 2.58 22.67 20.43
CA LEU A 272 2.70 22.56 18.98
C LEU A 272 1.74 21.51 18.43
N ALA A 273 1.64 20.35 19.08
CA ALA A 273 0.69 19.29 18.71
C ALA A 273 -0.77 19.77 18.80
N ASP A 274 -1.14 20.51 19.84
CA ASP A 274 -2.48 21.10 20.00
C ASP A 274 -2.76 22.15 18.92
N ASN A 275 -1.79 23.02 18.62
CA ASN A 275 -1.89 24.00 17.55
C ASN A 275 -2.08 23.34 16.18
N LEU A 276 -1.32 22.27 15.88
CA LEU A 276 -1.47 21.48 14.66
C LEU A 276 -2.85 20.82 14.56
N HIS A 277 -3.36 20.28 15.67
CA HIS A 277 -4.70 19.69 15.71
C HIS A 277 -5.78 20.74 15.47
N ALA A 278 -5.72 21.87 16.17
CA ALA A 278 -6.65 22.98 16.01
C ALA A 278 -6.63 23.53 14.58
N TYR A 279 -5.43 23.69 14.00
CA TYR A 279 -5.26 24.09 12.61
C TYR A 279 -5.90 23.10 11.63
N SER A 280 -5.71 21.79 11.84
CA SER A 280 -6.33 20.73 11.04
C SER A 280 -7.87 20.78 11.09
N CYS A 281 -8.44 20.97 12.27
CA CYS A 281 -9.88 21.11 12.46
C CYS A 281 -10.44 22.36 11.76
N GLU A 282 -9.78 23.51 11.93
CA GLU A 282 -10.18 24.77 11.28
C GLU A 282 -10.09 24.69 9.75
N LEU A 283 -9.06 24.06 9.19
CA LEU A 283 -8.97 23.81 7.75
C LEU A 283 -10.13 22.97 7.23
N LYS A 284 -10.50 21.90 7.94
CA LYS A 284 -11.65 21.04 7.58
C LYS A 284 -12.96 21.83 7.57
N ASP A 285 -13.20 22.66 8.58
CA ASP A 285 -14.38 23.52 8.69
C ASP A 285 -14.45 24.56 7.57
N LEU A 286 -13.31 25.17 7.24
CA LEU A 286 -13.20 26.15 6.15
C LEU A 286 -13.23 25.49 4.77
N LYS A 287 -13.11 24.16 4.69
CA LYS A 287 -13.01 23.32 3.48
C LYS A 287 -11.74 23.59 2.65
N LEU A 288 -10.66 23.96 3.33
CA LEU A 288 -9.35 24.28 2.75
C LEU A 288 -8.32 23.19 3.09
N ARG A 289 -7.22 23.18 2.35
CA ARG A 289 -6.01 22.38 2.64
C ARG A 289 -4.86 23.33 3.00
N ASP A 290 -3.85 22.81 3.70
CA ASP A 290 -2.64 23.61 3.98
C ASP A 290 -2.02 24.14 2.68
N THR A 291 -1.92 23.31 1.65
CA THR A 291 -1.40 23.70 0.32
C THR A 291 -2.11 24.90 -0.33
N ASP A 292 -3.39 25.11 0.00
CA ASP A 292 -4.16 26.25 -0.52
C ASP A 292 -3.72 27.58 0.17
N LEU A 293 -3.26 27.51 1.43
CA LEU A 293 -2.72 28.63 2.21
C LEU A 293 -1.20 28.81 2.04
N ALA A 294 -0.44 27.71 1.91
CA ALA A 294 1.02 27.71 1.79
C ALA A 294 1.56 28.54 0.61
N CYS A 295 0.70 28.85 -0.37
CA CYS A 295 1.04 29.73 -1.48
C CYS A 295 1.17 31.21 -1.08
N TYR A 296 0.68 31.60 0.10
CA TYR A 296 0.64 32.99 0.60
C TYR A 296 1.54 33.22 1.83
N ASP A 297 2.61 32.42 1.93
CA ASP A 297 3.61 32.52 2.99
C ASP A 297 4.43 33.84 2.88
N ALA A 298 4.70 34.43 4.04
CA ALA A 298 5.53 35.62 4.22
C ALA A 298 6.93 35.47 3.58
N ARG A 299 7.55 34.27 3.64
CA ARG A 299 8.87 34.01 3.03
C ARG A 299 8.85 34.14 1.51
N ARG A 300 7.72 33.79 0.88
CA ARG A 300 7.51 33.91 -0.57
C ARG A 300 7.08 35.32 -1.00
N LYS A 301 7.08 36.29 -0.08
CA LYS A 301 6.64 37.69 -0.29
C LYS A 301 5.20 37.84 -0.82
N GLN A 302 4.36 36.81 -0.67
CA GLN A 302 2.97 36.84 -1.15
C GLN A 302 2.01 36.96 0.02
N LYS A 303 1.73 38.20 0.46
CA LYS A 303 0.74 38.43 1.52
C LYS A 303 -0.66 37.98 1.07
N LEU A 304 -1.42 37.40 2.01
CA LEU A 304 -2.84 37.06 1.86
C LEU A 304 -3.68 38.34 1.81
N ILE A 305 -3.69 38.98 0.65
CA ILE A 305 -4.41 40.23 0.37
C ILE A 305 -5.29 40.00 -0.87
N GLN A 306 -6.40 40.74 -0.95
CA GLN A 306 -7.38 40.69 -2.05
C GLN A 306 -6.73 40.63 -3.44
N ARG A 307 -5.71 41.46 -3.74
CA ARG A 307 -5.02 41.48 -5.04
C ARG A 307 -4.33 40.15 -5.37
N THR A 308 -3.61 39.57 -4.42
CA THR A 308 -2.88 38.30 -4.61
C THR A 308 -3.85 37.14 -4.76
N VAL A 309 -4.89 37.10 -3.93
CA VAL A 309 -5.96 36.09 -3.98
C VAL A 309 -6.67 36.13 -5.33
N PHE A 310 -7.03 37.34 -5.80
CA PHE A 310 -7.64 37.53 -7.12
C PHE A 310 -6.74 36.99 -8.24
N LYS A 311 -5.46 37.39 -8.26
CA LYS A 311 -4.49 36.94 -9.28
C LYS A 311 -4.33 35.42 -9.28
N ASN A 312 -4.25 34.79 -8.10
CA ASN A 312 -4.10 33.34 -8.00
C ASN A 312 -5.38 32.61 -8.47
N PHE A 313 -6.56 33.08 -8.08
CA PHE A 313 -7.83 32.54 -8.56
C PHE A 313 -7.95 32.61 -10.10
N ILE A 314 -7.63 33.75 -10.71
CA ILE A 314 -7.64 33.90 -12.16
C ILE A 314 -6.63 32.95 -12.81
N LYS A 315 -5.39 32.86 -12.28
CA LYS A 315 -4.37 31.93 -12.79
C LYS A 315 -4.86 30.48 -12.76
N LYS A 316 -5.43 30.02 -11.64
CA LYS A 316 -5.95 28.64 -11.52
C LYS A 316 -7.17 28.41 -12.41
N SER A 317 -8.03 29.41 -12.57
CA SER A 317 -9.19 29.35 -13.47
C SER A 317 -8.77 29.26 -14.94
N LEU A 318 -7.74 30.01 -15.36
CA LEU A 318 -7.19 29.94 -16.72
C LEU A 318 -6.58 28.57 -17.03
N VAL A 319 -5.82 27.99 -16.09
CA VAL A 319 -5.29 26.62 -16.25
C VAL A 319 -6.42 25.61 -16.44
N LEU A 320 -7.47 25.69 -15.61
CA LEU A 320 -8.64 24.81 -15.72
C LEU A 320 -9.38 25.01 -17.04
N LEU A 321 -9.50 26.26 -17.51
CA LEU A 321 -10.13 26.60 -18.79
C LEU A 321 -9.34 26.08 -19.99
N MET A 322 -8.01 26.13 -19.96
CA MET A 322 -7.15 25.59 -21.02
C MET A 322 -7.26 24.06 -21.11
N ASP A 323 -7.35 23.36 -19.98
CA ASP A 323 -7.56 21.91 -19.94
C ASP A 323 -9.02 21.50 -20.24
N PHE A 324 -9.97 22.44 -20.24
CA PHE A 324 -11.40 22.19 -20.34
C PHE A 324 -11.81 21.42 -21.62
N PRO A 325 -11.37 21.78 -22.85
CA PRO A 325 -11.84 21.12 -24.07
C PRO A 325 -11.53 19.62 -24.12
N LEU A 326 -10.37 19.21 -23.60
CA LEU A 326 -9.97 17.80 -23.54
C LEU A 326 -10.55 17.10 -22.30
N SER A 327 -10.67 17.81 -21.18
CA SER A 327 -11.12 17.24 -19.91
C SER A 327 -12.64 17.01 -19.83
N LEU A 328 -13.45 17.91 -20.40
CA LEU A 328 -14.89 17.91 -20.23
C LEU A 328 -15.54 16.64 -20.80
N PRO A 329 -15.27 16.21 -22.06
CA PRO A 329 -15.86 14.99 -22.58
C PRO A 329 -15.50 13.78 -21.71
N ILE A 330 -14.24 13.70 -21.28
CA ILE A 330 -13.73 12.65 -20.40
C ILE A 330 -14.49 12.61 -19.08
N VAL A 331 -14.63 13.74 -18.39
CA VAL A 331 -15.34 13.82 -17.11
C VAL A 331 -16.82 13.51 -17.28
N LEU A 332 -17.47 13.98 -18.35
CA LEU A 332 -18.89 13.74 -18.60
C LEU A 332 -19.18 12.25 -18.82
N ALA A 333 -18.37 11.56 -19.62
CA ALA A 333 -18.52 10.12 -19.84
C ALA A 333 -18.31 9.30 -18.55
N HIS A 334 -17.44 9.76 -17.64
CA HIS A 334 -17.18 9.10 -16.35
C HIS A 334 -18.07 9.58 -15.20
N LEU A 335 -18.87 10.63 -15.41
CA LEU A 335 -19.72 11.22 -14.38
C LEU A 335 -20.66 10.18 -13.73
N PRO A 336 -21.29 9.25 -14.47
CA PRO A 336 -22.11 8.20 -13.86
C PRO A 336 -21.33 7.35 -12.86
N LEU A 337 -20.08 6.99 -13.16
CA LEU A 337 -19.23 6.19 -12.26
C LEU A 337 -18.93 6.94 -10.96
N TYR A 338 -18.65 8.24 -11.05
CA TYR A 338 -18.41 9.08 -9.87
C TYR A 338 -19.66 9.30 -9.02
N LEU A 339 -20.83 9.46 -9.67
CA LEU A 339 -22.09 9.60 -8.98
C LEU A 339 -22.49 8.30 -8.26
N ILE A 340 -22.30 7.15 -8.89
CA ILE A 340 -22.49 5.83 -8.28
C ILE A 340 -21.59 5.69 -7.04
N GLY A 341 -20.28 5.92 -7.19
CA GLY A 341 -19.34 5.83 -6.08
C GLY A 341 -19.67 6.79 -4.94
N ARG A 342 -20.14 8.00 -5.25
CA ARG A 342 -20.58 8.97 -4.24
C ARG A 342 -21.86 8.54 -3.54
N HIS A 343 -22.85 8.05 -4.28
CA HIS A 343 -24.13 7.61 -3.74
C HIS A 343 -23.94 6.49 -2.73
N TYR A 344 -23.26 5.39 -3.10
CA TYR A 344 -23.03 4.27 -2.19
C TYR A 344 -22.19 4.68 -0.97
N SER A 345 -21.16 5.50 -1.17
CA SER A 345 -20.33 5.99 -0.07
C SER A 345 -21.08 6.84 0.97
N GLN A 346 -22.16 7.52 0.58
CA GLN A 346 -22.96 8.35 1.50
C GLN A 346 -23.97 7.53 2.32
N HIS A 347 -24.36 6.35 1.85
CA HIS A 347 -25.30 5.47 2.54
C HIS A 347 -24.61 4.50 3.51
N GLN A 348 -23.28 4.44 3.50
CA GLN A 348 -22.51 3.58 4.39
C GLN A 348 -22.09 4.33 5.67
N VAL A 349 -22.49 3.77 6.81
CA VAL A 349 -22.16 4.29 8.15
C VAL A 349 -20.68 4.02 8.48
N TYR A 350 -20.21 2.82 8.13
CA TYR A 350 -18.88 2.33 8.46
C TYR A 350 -17.84 2.76 7.41
N GLU A 351 -16.74 3.36 7.85
CA GLU A 351 -15.66 3.84 6.99
C GLU A 351 -14.94 2.66 6.29
N GLU A 352 -14.86 1.51 6.96
CA GLU A 352 -14.31 0.23 6.48
C GLU A 352 -14.97 -0.28 5.19
N VAL A 353 -16.22 0.14 4.94
CA VAL A 353 -17.07 -0.35 3.84
C VAL A 353 -17.06 0.61 2.64
N LYS A 354 -16.75 1.89 2.86
CA LYS A 354 -16.90 2.91 1.81
C LYS A 354 -16.00 2.66 0.59
N ALA A 355 -14.76 2.22 0.81
CA ALA A 355 -13.84 1.92 -0.30
C ALA A 355 -14.30 0.71 -1.10
N GLN A 356 -14.65 -0.39 -0.43
CA GLN A 356 -15.06 -1.63 -1.10
C GLN A 356 -16.33 -1.44 -1.93
N ASP A 357 -17.31 -0.68 -1.44
CA ASP A 357 -18.56 -0.47 -2.17
C ASP A 357 -18.33 0.41 -3.41
N LYS A 358 -17.50 1.46 -3.27
CA LYS A 358 -17.07 2.26 -4.43
C LYS A 358 -16.43 1.37 -5.49
N ILE A 359 -15.52 0.49 -5.08
CA ILE A 359 -14.81 -0.43 -5.98
C ILE A 359 -15.77 -1.41 -6.63
N LEU A 360 -16.60 -2.08 -5.82
CA LEU A 360 -17.55 -3.10 -6.27
C LEU A 360 -18.50 -2.53 -7.34
N HIS A 361 -19.17 -1.43 -7.01
CA HIS A 361 -20.16 -0.83 -7.91
C HIS A 361 -19.51 -0.13 -9.11
N ALA A 362 -18.37 0.54 -8.93
CA ALA A 362 -17.68 1.18 -10.06
C ALA A 362 -17.16 0.15 -11.06
N THR A 363 -16.51 -0.93 -10.60
CA THR A 363 -15.96 -1.95 -11.50
C THR A 363 -17.05 -2.68 -12.27
N LEU A 364 -18.24 -2.90 -11.67
CA LEU A 364 -19.40 -3.46 -12.39
C LEU A 364 -20.00 -2.48 -13.41
N ALA A 365 -19.97 -1.17 -13.11
CA ALA A 365 -20.52 -0.15 -13.99
C ALA A 365 -19.59 0.23 -15.15
N VAL A 366 -18.27 0.05 -15.02
CA VAL A 366 -17.28 0.41 -16.06
C VAL A 366 -17.59 -0.26 -17.41
N PRO A 367 -17.77 -1.59 -17.53
CA PRO A 367 -18.09 -2.23 -18.81
C PRO A 367 -19.35 -1.68 -19.45
N VAL A 368 -20.37 -1.37 -18.63
CA VAL A 368 -21.65 -0.82 -19.09
C VAL A 368 -21.45 0.58 -19.67
N VAL A 369 -20.79 1.46 -18.94
CA VAL A 369 -20.50 2.84 -19.38
C VAL A 369 -19.68 2.84 -20.66
N TYR A 370 -18.66 1.99 -20.75
CA TYR A 370 -17.79 1.90 -21.93
C TYR A 370 -18.47 1.25 -23.13
N PHE A 371 -19.37 0.29 -22.92
CA PHE A 371 -20.20 -0.26 -23.99
C PHE A 371 -21.12 0.81 -24.61
N PHE A 372 -21.82 1.58 -23.78
CA PHE A 372 -22.66 2.67 -24.29
C PHE A 372 -21.85 3.79 -24.93
N LEU A 373 -20.68 4.12 -24.39
CA LEU A 373 -19.75 5.08 -24.98
C LEU A 373 -19.27 4.59 -26.37
N PHE A 374 -18.96 3.30 -26.51
CA PHE A 374 -18.60 2.69 -27.79
C PHE A 374 -19.75 2.78 -28.81
N ILE A 375 -20.96 2.36 -28.44
CA ILE A 375 -22.14 2.42 -29.32
C ILE A 375 -22.42 3.86 -29.74
N TRP A 376 -22.35 4.80 -28.81
CA TRP A 376 -22.54 6.22 -29.09
C TRP A 376 -21.50 6.77 -30.08
N GLN A 377 -20.21 6.47 -29.89
CA GLN A 377 -19.15 6.88 -30.82
C GLN A 377 -19.35 6.26 -32.20
N TRP A 378 -19.65 4.96 -32.29
CA TRP A 378 -19.85 4.28 -33.56
C TRP A 378 -21.02 4.86 -34.35
N HIS A 379 -22.12 5.18 -33.67
CA HIS A 379 -23.30 5.75 -34.28
C HIS A 379 -23.09 7.20 -34.70
N TYR A 380 -22.68 8.07 -33.78
CA TYR A 380 -22.67 9.52 -34.01
C TYR A 380 -21.39 10.05 -34.63
N LEU A 381 -20.21 9.49 -34.31
CA LEU A 381 -18.94 9.95 -34.87
C LEU A 381 -18.57 9.21 -36.17
N TYR A 382 -18.98 7.94 -36.29
CA TYR A 382 -18.55 7.08 -37.40
C TYR A 382 -19.68 6.50 -38.27
N GLN A 383 -20.91 7.00 -38.07
CA GLN A 383 -22.07 6.75 -38.92
C GLN A 383 -22.41 5.26 -39.13
N ASN A 384 -22.14 4.40 -38.13
CA ASN A 384 -22.36 2.95 -38.17
C ASN A 384 -21.62 2.22 -39.32
N THR A 385 -20.56 2.80 -39.88
CA THR A 385 -19.80 2.16 -40.95
C THR A 385 -18.93 1.00 -40.43
N PHE A 386 -18.61 0.03 -41.28
CA PHE A 386 -17.73 -1.10 -40.92
C PHE A 386 -16.34 -0.63 -40.47
N TYR A 387 -15.70 0.29 -41.20
CA TYR A 387 -14.44 0.89 -40.76
C TYR A 387 -14.61 1.76 -39.51
N GLY A 388 -15.76 2.43 -39.40
CA GLY A 388 -16.16 3.19 -38.23
C GLY A 388 -16.19 2.38 -36.93
N PHE A 389 -16.53 1.09 -37.00
CA PHE A 389 -16.48 0.18 -35.86
C PHE A 389 -15.07 0.12 -35.26
N PHE A 390 -14.05 -0.09 -36.09
CA PHE A 390 -12.67 -0.19 -35.62
C PHE A 390 -12.17 1.14 -35.06
N PHE A 391 -12.53 2.26 -35.70
CA PHE A 391 -12.21 3.59 -35.17
C PHE A 391 -12.91 3.86 -33.83
N ALA A 392 -14.15 3.41 -33.64
CA ALA A 392 -14.88 3.50 -32.37
C ALA A 392 -14.21 2.67 -31.27
N VAL A 393 -13.72 1.46 -31.58
CA VAL A 393 -12.94 0.66 -30.63
C VAL A 393 -11.65 1.39 -30.23
N ILE A 394 -10.88 1.88 -31.20
CA ILE A 394 -9.62 2.60 -30.95
C ILE A 394 -9.86 3.85 -30.12
N THR A 395 -10.85 4.66 -30.47
CA THR A 395 -11.18 5.89 -29.72
C THR A 395 -11.67 5.59 -28.30
N THR A 396 -12.46 4.54 -28.10
CA THR A 396 -12.87 4.08 -26.77
C THR A 396 -11.66 3.70 -25.90
N VAL A 397 -10.69 2.99 -26.46
CA VAL A 397 -9.45 2.61 -25.76
C VAL A 397 -8.60 3.85 -25.43
N ILE A 398 -8.43 4.77 -26.39
CA ILE A 398 -7.72 6.03 -26.18
C ILE A 398 -8.41 6.85 -25.08
N PHE A 399 -9.74 6.90 -25.08
CA PHE A 399 -10.52 7.64 -24.10
C PHE A 399 -10.34 7.09 -22.68
N PHE A 400 -10.36 5.76 -22.53
CA PHE A 400 -10.03 5.08 -21.27
C PHE A 400 -8.60 5.40 -20.81
N TRP A 401 -7.63 5.28 -21.71
CA TRP A 401 -6.23 5.54 -21.39
C TRP A 401 -6.01 7.01 -20.98
N LEU A 402 -6.59 7.96 -21.72
CA LEU A 402 -6.53 9.38 -21.39
C LEU A 402 -7.16 9.69 -20.04
N HIS A 403 -8.27 9.03 -19.70
CA HIS A 403 -8.87 9.16 -18.38
C HIS A 403 -7.88 8.74 -17.28
N VAL A 404 -7.37 7.52 -17.35
CA VAL A 404 -6.50 6.94 -16.32
C VAL A 404 -5.22 7.77 -16.13
N VAL A 405 -4.61 8.24 -17.21
CA VAL A 405 -3.36 9.02 -17.15
C VAL A 405 -3.58 10.46 -16.66
N SER A 406 -4.74 11.06 -16.95
CA SER A 406 -4.96 12.49 -16.66
C SER A 406 -5.78 12.77 -15.41
N ILE A 407 -6.46 11.77 -14.84
CA ILE A 407 -7.43 12.00 -13.76
C ILE A 407 -6.80 12.60 -12.51
N ASP A 408 -5.62 12.15 -12.08
CA ASP A 408 -4.96 12.69 -10.89
C ASP A 408 -4.63 14.17 -11.05
N ARG A 409 -4.02 14.53 -12.18
CA ARG A 409 -3.65 15.91 -12.48
C ARG A 409 -4.89 16.81 -12.52
N LYS A 410 -5.95 16.37 -13.20
CA LYS A 410 -7.22 17.11 -13.31
C LYS A 410 -7.91 17.25 -11.96
N TYR A 411 -7.89 16.19 -11.17
CA TYR A 411 -8.46 16.21 -9.82
C TYR A 411 -7.71 17.18 -8.91
N GLU A 412 -6.37 17.20 -8.97
CA GLU A 412 -5.57 18.17 -8.22
C GLU A 412 -5.77 19.61 -8.67
N GLN A 413 -5.81 19.87 -9.99
CA GLN A 413 -6.12 21.19 -10.52
C GLN A 413 -7.49 21.68 -10.03
N PHE A 414 -8.50 20.80 -10.05
CA PHE A 414 -9.83 21.13 -9.56
C PHE A 414 -9.84 21.41 -8.05
N LYS A 415 -9.12 20.63 -7.22
CA LYS A 415 -9.01 20.93 -5.78
C LYS A 415 -8.32 22.26 -5.51
N GLN A 416 -7.21 22.54 -6.19
CA GLN A 416 -6.49 23.81 -6.07
C GLN A 416 -7.37 24.99 -6.52
N TRP A 417 -8.13 24.80 -7.60
CA TRP A 417 -9.10 25.81 -8.03
C TRP A 417 -10.19 26.01 -6.97
N LYS A 418 -10.79 24.94 -6.44
CA LYS A 418 -11.79 25.01 -5.37
C LYS A 418 -11.27 25.72 -4.12
N GLY A 419 -10.03 25.45 -3.69
CA GLY A 419 -9.37 26.14 -2.58
C GLY A 419 -9.19 27.64 -2.88
N SER A 420 -8.65 27.97 -4.06
CA SER A 420 -8.50 29.38 -4.46
C SER A 420 -9.84 30.12 -4.61
N PHE A 421 -10.90 29.45 -5.06
CA PHE A 421 -12.26 30.00 -5.10
C PHE A 421 -12.78 30.31 -3.70
N GLN A 422 -12.54 29.45 -2.71
CA GLN A 422 -12.96 29.70 -1.33
C GLN A 422 -12.28 30.92 -0.72
N LEU A 423 -10.99 31.13 -1.03
CA LEU A 423 -10.27 32.34 -0.65
C LEU A 423 -10.78 33.57 -1.38
N PHE A 424 -11.04 33.46 -2.69
CA PHE A 424 -11.64 34.53 -3.50
C PHE A 424 -13.02 34.94 -2.97
N ASP A 425 -13.88 33.97 -2.64
CA ASP A 425 -15.19 34.20 -2.05
C ASP A 425 -15.10 34.96 -0.72
N ALA A 426 -14.12 34.61 0.11
CA ALA A 426 -13.89 35.28 1.40
C ALA A 426 -13.32 36.71 1.26
N PHE A 427 -12.27 36.90 0.46
CA PHE A 427 -11.53 38.18 0.39
C PHE A 427 -12.06 39.16 -0.66
N VAL A 428 -12.62 38.67 -1.77
CA VAL A 428 -13.08 39.51 -2.89
C VAL A 428 -14.59 39.67 -2.87
N LEU A 429 -15.34 38.56 -2.82
CA LEU A 429 -16.81 38.63 -2.79
C LEU A 429 -17.35 39.02 -1.41
N LYS A 430 -16.56 38.81 -0.34
CA LYS A 430 -16.92 39.08 1.06
C LYS A 430 -18.26 38.46 1.48
N ARG A 431 -18.61 37.30 0.91
CA ARG A 431 -19.81 36.57 1.31
C ARG A 431 -19.66 36.13 2.77
N GLY A 432 -20.68 36.40 3.59
CA GLY A 432 -20.62 36.19 5.04
C GLY A 432 -20.06 37.38 5.84
N LEU A 433 -20.17 38.62 5.30
CA LEU A 433 -19.92 39.87 6.02
C LEU A 433 -18.51 39.97 6.66
N GLY A 434 -17.50 39.42 5.99
CA GLY A 434 -16.10 39.50 6.45
C GLY A 434 -15.74 38.60 7.65
N ARG A 435 -16.68 37.84 8.24
CA ARG A 435 -16.37 36.90 9.33
C ARG A 435 -15.39 35.81 8.87
N ARG A 436 -15.59 35.29 7.65
CA ARG A 436 -14.71 34.28 7.05
C ARG A 436 -13.32 34.82 6.76
N GLU A 437 -13.22 36.06 6.30
CA GLU A 437 -11.95 36.76 6.09
C GLU A 437 -11.14 36.86 7.38
N LYS A 438 -11.78 37.29 8.49
CA LYS A 438 -11.11 37.37 9.81
C LYS A 438 -10.57 36.02 10.28
N ARG A 439 -11.39 34.95 10.19
CA ARG A 439 -10.94 33.58 10.51
C ARG A 439 -9.75 33.14 9.66
N LEU A 440 -9.74 33.49 8.36
CA LEU A 440 -8.62 33.17 7.46
C LEU A 440 -7.34 33.93 7.77
N VAL A 441 -7.44 35.15 8.30
CA VAL A 441 -6.28 35.90 8.77
C VAL A 441 -5.73 35.29 10.07
N GLU A 442 -6.61 34.89 10.99
CA GLU A 442 -6.23 34.23 12.25
C GLU A 442 -5.57 32.86 12.00
N ILE A 443 -6.18 32.03 11.14
CA ILE A 443 -5.63 30.72 10.80
C ILE A 443 -4.27 30.83 10.10
N MET A 444 -4.05 31.90 9.31
CA MET A 444 -2.75 32.14 8.68
C MET A 444 -1.67 32.48 9.72
N LYS A 445 -2.00 33.28 10.75
CA LYS A 445 -1.07 33.55 11.86
C LYS A 445 -0.73 32.28 12.62
N LEU A 446 -1.72 31.42 12.86
CA LEU A 446 -1.51 30.12 13.50
C LEU A 446 -0.61 29.23 12.64
N ARG A 447 -0.84 29.19 11.32
CA ARG A 447 0.00 28.46 10.37
C ARG A 447 1.45 28.96 10.40
N ASP A 448 1.66 30.27 10.36
CA ASP A 448 3.01 30.87 10.38
C ASP A 448 3.74 30.53 11.70
N ALA A 449 3.03 30.55 12.84
CA ALA A 449 3.58 30.13 14.13
C ALA A 449 3.98 28.64 14.11
N ILE A 450 3.08 27.76 13.68
CA ILE A 450 3.34 26.32 13.54
C ILE A 450 4.53 26.06 12.61
N GLU A 451 4.62 26.76 11.48
CA GLU A 451 5.73 26.57 10.54
C GLU A 451 7.07 26.98 11.16
N ASN A 452 7.11 28.05 11.94
CA ASN A 452 8.32 28.47 12.66
C ASN A 452 8.70 27.45 13.74
N ASP A 453 7.73 26.98 14.53
CA ASP A 453 7.95 25.98 15.57
C ASP A 453 8.45 24.67 14.97
N LEU A 454 7.82 24.18 13.90
CA LEU A 454 8.27 23.00 13.15
C LEU A 454 9.70 23.18 12.64
N GLN A 455 10.06 24.37 12.16
CA GLN A 455 11.43 24.62 11.71
C GLN A 455 12.44 24.69 12.82
N GLN A 456 12.07 25.26 13.95
CA GLN A 456 12.92 25.29 15.12
C GLN A 456 13.21 23.87 15.61
N VAL A 457 12.18 23.02 15.68
CA VAL A 457 12.26 21.63 16.15
C VAL A 457 13.01 20.73 15.18
N PHE A 458 12.73 20.83 13.87
CA PHE A 458 13.22 19.85 12.89
C PHE A 458 14.40 20.31 12.03
N PHE A 459 14.72 21.60 11.96
CA PHE A 459 15.76 22.12 11.06
C PHE A 459 16.82 23.00 11.74
N ASN A 460 16.53 23.65 12.88
CA ASN A 460 17.47 24.55 13.56
C ASN A 460 18.11 23.95 14.84
N SER A 461 17.83 22.69 15.18
CA SER A 461 18.52 21.99 16.28
C SER A 461 19.93 21.58 15.86
N ASN A 462 20.85 22.55 15.87
CA ASN A 462 22.28 22.38 15.59
C ASN A 462 23.12 22.08 16.85
N ASP A 463 22.49 21.82 18.01
CA ASP A 463 23.21 21.47 19.24
C ASP A 463 23.08 19.98 19.58
N ASP A 464 24.22 19.31 19.48
CA ASP A 464 24.70 18.19 20.31
C ASP A 464 23.76 17.03 20.67
N ASN A 465 24.04 15.88 20.05
CA ASN A 465 24.08 14.53 20.65
C ASN A 465 22.86 13.95 21.37
N ASN A 466 21.67 14.56 21.32
CA ASN A 466 20.52 13.96 21.99
C ASN A 466 19.20 14.31 21.30
N LEU A 467 18.97 13.71 20.14
CA LEU A 467 17.64 13.31 19.67
C LEU A 467 17.86 12.44 18.42
N ASP A 468 17.14 11.34 18.28
CA ASP A 468 17.11 10.47 17.09
C ASP A 468 16.48 11.18 15.86
N ILE A 469 16.90 12.41 15.56
CA ILE A 469 16.50 13.24 14.40
C ILE A 469 17.30 12.88 13.14
N ALA A 470 18.27 11.95 13.21
CA ALA A 470 19.02 11.48 12.04
C ALA A 470 18.14 10.76 10.98
N ILE A 471 16.85 10.54 11.22
CA ILE A 471 15.93 9.81 10.34
C ILE A 471 15.24 10.71 9.30
N LEU A 472 15.12 12.02 9.52
CA LEU A 472 14.33 12.90 8.62
C LEU A 472 15.13 13.59 7.51
N ALA A 473 16.46 13.61 7.60
CA ALA A 473 17.32 14.03 6.51
C ALA A 473 17.87 12.78 5.81
N VAL A 474 17.21 12.34 4.73
CA VAL A 474 17.93 11.54 3.72
C VAL A 474 19.03 12.46 3.21
N ASP A 475 20.28 12.18 3.57
CA ASP A 475 21.43 12.88 3.03
C ASP A 475 21.48 12.63 1.51
N LEU A 476 20.90 13.55 0.75
CA LEU A 476 20.84 13.50 -0.71
C LEU A 476 22.23 13.67 -1.33
N LEU A 477 23.19 14.23 -0.57
CA LEU A 477 24.57 14.41 -1.01
C LEU A 477 25.40 13.16 -0.72
N ASN A 478 25.09 12.41 0.34
CA ASN A 478 25.72 11.13 0.67
C ASN A 478 24.69 10.01 0.93
N PRO A 479 24.00 9.52 -0.12
CA PRO A 479 23.05 8.41 0.03
C PRO A 479 23.77 7.17 0.55
N SER A 480 23.11 6.42 1.45
CA SER A 480 23.67 5.18 1.97
C SER A 480 23.90 4.15 0.86
N VAL A 481 24.93 3.31 1.02
CA VAL A 481 25.29 2.27 0.04
C VAL A 481 24.12 1.31 -0.23
N GLU A 482 23.27 1.07 0.77
CA GLU A 482 22.06 0.24 0.65
C GLU A 482 20.97 0.94 -0.18
N HIS A 483 20.78 2.24 0.01
CA HIS A 483 19.84 3.06 -0.75
C HIS A 483 20.24 3.16 -2.23
N GLU A 484 21.53 3.33 -2.53
CA GLU A 484 22.03 3.31 -3.91
C GLU A 484 21.84 1.94 -4.58
N LYS A 485 22.04 0.84 -3.86
CA LYS A 485 21.84 -0.52 -4.39
C LYS A 485 20.38 -0.77 -4.77
N ARG A 486 19.43 -0.28 -3.98
CA ARG A 486 17.97 -0.39 -4.22
C ARG A 486 17.48 0.58 -5.30
N SER A 487 18.19 1.68 -5.51
CA SER A 487 17.85 2.67 -6.53
C SER A 487 18.09 2.14 -7.95
N HIS A 488 17.18 2.50 -8.87
CA HIS A 488 17.32 2.18 -10.29
C HIS A 488 18.63 2.77 -10.84
N LYS A 489 19.35 2.04 -11.72
CA LYS A 489 20.69 2.43 -12.21
C LYS A 489 20.81 3.86 -12.76
N LEU A 490 19.74 4.39 -13.35
CA LEU A 490 19.68 5.76 -13.90
C LEU A 490 19.44 6.86 -12.84
N LYS A 491 19.09 6.47 -11.61
CA LYS A 491 18.75 7.37 -10.49
C LYS A 491 19.79 7.34 -9.37
N ARG A 492 20.88 6.59 -9.53
CA ARG A 492 22.00 6.59 -8.56
C ARG A 492 22.79 7.88 -8.68
N LEU A 493 23.33 8.36 -7.55
CA LEU A 493 24.18 9.55 -7.52
C LEU A 493 25.42 9.33 -8.39
N VAL A 494 26.05 8.16 -8.25
CA VAL A 494 27.11 7.68 -9.15
C VAL A 494 26.55 6.57 -10.04
N GLN A 495 26.49 6.82 -11.34
CA GLN A 495 26.00 5.83 -12.30
C GLN A 495 26.95 4.64 -12.36
N SER A 496 26.48 3.49 -11.89
CA SER A 496 27.21 2.21 -11.93
C SER A 496 26.32 1.11 -12.51
N PRO A 497 26.88 0.21 -13.34
CA PRO A 497 26.12 -0.90 -13.90
C PRO A 497 25.78 -1.93 -12.82
N ASN A 498 24.60 -2.58 -12.94
CA ASN A 498 24.23 -3.72 -12.08
C ASN A 498 24.96 -5.02 -12.45
N SER A 499 25.60 -5.04 -13.60
CA SER A 499 26.37 -6.16 -14.10
C SER A 499 27.78 -6.18 -13.52
N TYR A 500 28.28 -7.36 -13.22
CA TYR A 500 29.64 -7.61 -12.76
C TYR A 500 30.26 -8.79 -13.51
N PHE A 501 31.59 -8.89 -13.43
CA PHE A 501 32.33 -10.09 -13.81
C PHE A 501 32.39 -11.05 -12.62
N MET A 502 32.32 -12.35 -12.91
CA MET A 502 32.43 -13.40 -11.91
C MET A 502 33.37 -14.49 -12.41
N ASP A 503 34.07 -15.12 -11.49
CA ASP A 503 34.87 -16.29 -11.75
C ASP A 503 34.00 -17.53 -11.49
N VAL A 504 33.74 -18.32 -12.52
CA VAL A 504 32.90 -19.52 -12.48
C VAL A 504 33.80 -20.74 -12.53
N LYS A 505 33.68 -21.60 -11.53
CA LYS A 505 34.38 -22.88 -11.44
C LYS A 505 33.57 -23.96 -12.16
N CYS A 506 34.19 -24.61 -13.14
CA CYS A 506 33.56 -25.68 -13.90
C CYS A 506 33.36 -26.94 -13.03
N PRO A 507 32.19 -27.60 -13.07
CA PRO A 507 31.95 -28.85 -12.33
C PRO A 507 32.74 -30.04 -12.89
N GLY A 508 33.10 -30.02 -14.18
CA GLY A 508 33.82 -31.11 -14.83
C GLY A 508 35.33 -31.08 -14.58
N CYS A 509 36.00 -30.00 -14.97
CA CYS A 509 37.46 -29.91 -14.96
C CYS A 509 38.03 -28.99 -13.85
N LEU A 510 37.17 -28.43 -12.99
CA LEU A 510 37.52 -27.50 -11.90
C LEU A 510 38.25 -26.22 -12.34
N ASN A 511 38.42 -25.99 -13.65
CA ASN A 511 39.02 -24.77 -14.17
C ASN A 511 38.10 -23.57 -13.91
N ILE A 512 38.71 -22.42 -13.66
CA ILE A 512 38.03 -21.17 -13.33
C ILE A 512 38.04 -20.29 -14.57
N SER A 513 36.86 -19.92 -15.06
CA SER A 513 36.69 -19.02 -16.20
C SER A 513 35.97 -17.75 -15.76
N THR A 514 36.46 -16.59 -16.20
CA THR A 514 35.77 -15.32 -15.93
C THR A 514 34.58 -15.16 -16.89
N VAL A 515 33.39 -15.03 -16.32
CA VAL A 515 32.10 -14.93 -17.02
C VAL A 515 31.42 -13.60 -16.65
N PHE A 516 30.77 -12.98 -17.62
CA PHE A 516 29.97 -11.77 -17.38
C PHE A 516 28.57 -12.14 -16.88
N SER A 517 28.10 -11.48 -15.81
CA SER A 517 26.80 -11.76 -15.18
C SER A 517 25.57 -11.65 -16.08
N HIS A 518 25.64 -10.88 -17.16
CA HIS A 518 24.56 -10.72 -18.14
C HIS A 518 25.04 -11.14 -19.53
N ALA A 519 25.72 -12.28 -19.62
CA ALA A 519 26.19 -12.83 -20.88
C ALA A 519 25.02 -12.97 -21.88
N GLN A 520 25.22 -12.47 -23.11
CA GLN A 520 24.25 -12.56 -24.20
C GLN A 520 24.35 -13.89 -24.97
N THR A 521 25.47 -14.59 -24.82
CA THR A 521 25.76 -15.86 -25.48
C THR A 521 26.01 -16.95 -24.44
N VAL A 522 25.86 -18.21 -24.87
CA VAL A 522 26.21 -19.37 -24.05
C VAL A 522 27.72 -19.37 -23.83
N VAL A 523 28.16 -19.46 -22.57
CA VAL A 523 29.59 -19.46 -22.22
C VAL A 523 30.04 -20.87 -21.92
N LEU A 524 31.06 -21.33 -22.63
CA LEU A 524 31.66 -22.66 -22.49
C LEU A 524 32.95 -22.58 -21.66
N CYS A 525 33.25 -23.64 -20.91
CA CYS A 525 34.52 -23.78 -20.23
C CYS A 525 35.65 -23.93 -21.24
N SER A 526 36.72 -23.15 -21.08
CA SER A 526 37.87 -23.16 -21.99
C SER A 526 38.64 -24.48 -22.02
N SER A 527 38.50 -25.33 -21.00
CA SER A 527 39.26 -26.58 -20.87
C SER A 527 38.49 -27.83 -21.29
N CYS A 528 37.21 -27.94 -20.97
CA CYS A 528 36.42 -29.15 -21.25
C CYS A 528 35.18 -28.91 -22.11
N GLY A 529 34.94 -27.67 -22.57
CA GLY A 529 33.80 -27.34 -23.43
C GLY A 529 32.42 -27.42 -22.76
N THR A 530 32.36 -27.76 -21.47
CA THR A 530 31.09 -27.81 -20.71
C THR A 530 30.47 -26.42 -20.60
N VAL A 531 29.15 -26.34 -20.77
CA VAL A 531 28.40 -25.08 -20.64
C VAL A 531 28.47 -24.58 -19.20
N LEU A 532 28.96 -23.36 -19.01
CA LEU A 532 29.04 -22.69 -17.70
C LEU A 532 27.80 -21.84 -17.41
N CYS A 533 27.27 -21.14 -18.41
CA CYS A 533 26.03 -20.38 -18.26
C CYS A 533 25.26 -20.20 -19.58
N GLN A 534 23.95 -19.97 -19.47
CA GLN A 534 23.03 -19.69 -20.57
C GLN A 534 22.38 -18.29 -20.44
N PRO A 535 22.15 -17.57 -21.57
CA PRO A 535 21.52 -16.26 -21.57
C PRO A 535 20.00 -16.36 -21.29
N THR A 536 19.46 -15.42 -20.51
CA THR A 536 18.03 -15.38 -20.11
C THR A 536 17.36 -14.03 -20.42
N GLY A 537 18.05 -13.13 -21.13
CA GLY A 537 17.65 -11.72 -21.30
C GLY A 537 17.94 -10.83 -20.09
N GLY A 538 18.32 -11.42 -18.94
CA GLY A 538 18.74 -10.74 -17.71
C GLY A 538 20.07 -11.29 -17.19
N ARG A 539 20.11 -11.66 -15.91
CA ARG A 539 21.28 -12.36 -15.35
C ARG A 539 21.38 -13.77 -15.94
N ALA A 540 22.53 -14.11 -16.48
CA ALA A 540 22.79 -15.42 -17.06
C ALA A 540 22.57 -16.54 -16.04
N ARG A 541 21.92 -17.63 -16.45
CA ARG A 541 21.67 -18.80 -15.61
C ARG A 541 22.90 -19.69 -15.62
N LEU A 542 23.49 -19.94 -14.45
CA LEU A 542 24.60 -20.89 -14.31
C LEU A 542 24.09 -22.33 -14.44
N THR A 543 24.91 -23.19 -15.04
CA THR A 543 24.64 -24.63 -15.09
C THR A 543 24.72 -25.23 -13.69
N GLU A 544 23.84 -26.19 -13.38
CA GLU A 544 23.84 -26.89 -12.09
C GLU A 544 25.22 -27.50 -11.78
N GLY A 545 25.70 -27.31 -10.56
CA GLY A 545 27.04 -27.74 -10.12
C GLY A 545 28.16 -26.72 -10.35
N CYS A 546 27.94 -25.63 -11.09
CA CYS A 546 28.90 -24.52 -11.17
C CYS A 546 28.87 -23.70 -9.87
N SER A 547 30.04 -23.39 -9.31
CA SER A 547 30.17 -22.40 -8.23
C SER A 547 30.78 -21.12 -8.78
N PHE A 548 30.39 -19.96 -8.24
CA PHE A 548 30.92 -18.69 -8.72
C PHE A 548 31.34 -17.78 -7.58
N ARG A 549 32.33 -16.92 -7.86
CA ARG A 549 32.74 -15.81 -7.01
C ARG A 549 32.68 -14.53 -7.82
N ARG A 550 32.06 -13.48 -7.29
CA ARG A 550 32.09 -12.15 -7.92
C ARG A 550 33.52 -11.60 -7.85
N LYS A 551 34.06 -11.13 -8.98
CA LYS A 551 35.31 -10.37 -8.97
C LYS A 551 35.05 -9.02 -8.31
N ALA A 552 35.86 -8.69 -7.31
CA ALA A 552 35.91 -7.33 -6.78
C ALA A 552 36.50 -6.44 -7.89
N ASN A 553 35.84 -5.30 -8.14
CA ASN A 553 36.39 -4.26 -9.01
C ASN A 553 37.47 -3.48 -8.27
#